data_AF-A0A7S3UNT2-F1
#
_entry.id   AF-A0A7S3UNT2-F1
#
_cell.length_a   1.000
_cell.length_b   1.000
_cell.length_c   1.000
_cell.angle_alpha   90.00
_cell.angle_beta   90.00
_cell.angle_gamma   90.00
#
_symmetry.space_group_name_H-M   'P 1'
#
loop_
_entity.id
_entity.type
_entity.pdbx_description
1 polymer ?
#
loop_
_entity_poly.entity_id
_entity_poly.type
_entity_poly.pdbx_seq_one_letter_code
_entity_poly.pdbx_strand_id
1 'polypeptide(L)'
;MFEAMLDANLVANQVTFGAVIDGYAKSRRMDQCERWLARLSLSASAAAIDAATHGAMVKGYVRARQRRKAVAYLEALAAAGGGGGAL
;
A
#
# COMPACT_ATOMS: atom_id res chain seq x y z
N MET A 1 -5.06 -6.46 16.89
CA MET A 1 -3.78 -5.97 17.46
C MET A 1 -3.18 -4.84 16.61
N PHE A 2 -2.89 -5.04 15.33
CA PHE A 2 -2.40 -3.95 14.45
C PHE A 2 -3.43 -2.84 14.20
N GLU A 3 -4.73 -3.17 14.12
CA GLU A 3 -5.78 -2.16 13.92
C GLU A 3 -5.87 -1.18 15.09
N ALA A 4 -5.60 -1.66 16.31
CA ALA A 4 -5.53 -0.83 17.51
C ALA A 4 -4.32 0.12 17.51
N MET A 5 -3.24 -0.20 16.77
CA MET A 5 -2.07 0.69 16.66
C MET A 5 -2.38 1.91 15.79
N LEU A 6 -3.20 1.73 14.75
CA LEU A 6 -3.73 2.84 13.95
C LEU A 6 -4.63 3.76 14.78
N ASP A 7 -5.52 3.19 15.60
CA ASP A 7 -6.44 3.98 16.43
C ASP A 7 -5.75 4.64 17.63
N ALA A 8 -4.63 4.08 18.10
CA ALA A 8 -3.84 4.65 19.19
C ALA A 8 -2.89 5.76 18.74
N ASN A 9 -2.83 6.09 17.43
CA ASN A 9 -1.85 7.00 16.84
C ASN A 9 -0.40 6.68 17.26
N LEU A 10 -0.16 5.43 17.67
CA LEU A 10 1.17 4.90 17.91
C LEU A 10 1.83 4.87 16.54
N VAL A 11 2.97 5.56 16.41
CA VAL A 11 3.72 5.67 15.17
C VAL A 11 4.17 4.27 14.76
N ALA A 12 3.29 3.53 14.10
CA ALA A 12 3.63 2.31 13.41
C ALA A 12 4.52 2.79 12.27
N ASN A 13 5.82 2.60 12.46
CA ASN A 13 6.83 3.03 11.53
C ASN A 13 6.58 2.40 10.15
N GLN A 14 7.07 3.02 9.08
CA GLN A 14 7.01 2.53 7.69
C GLN A 14 7.22 1.01 7.57
N VAL A 15 8.17 0.49 8.35
CA VAL A 15 8.51 -0.94 8.40
C VAL A 15 7.36 -1.82 8.88
N THR A 16 6.61 -1.40 9.90
CA THR A 16 5.49 -2.17 10.47
C THR A 16 4.36 -2.29 9.47
N PHE A 17 4.00 -1.20 8.80
CA PHE A 17 2.94 -1.21 7.78
C PHE A 17 3.36 -1.96 6.51
N GLY A 18 4.59 -1.74 6.04
CA GLY A 18 5.16 -2.47 4.91
C GLY A 18 5.14 -3.98 5.16
N ALA A 19 5.47 -4.43 6.38
CA ALA A 19 5.41 -5.84 6.75
C ALA A 19 3.98 -6.41 6.74
N VAL A 20 2.98 -5.66 7.21
CA VAL A 20 1.57 -6.07 7.20
C VAL A 20 1.07 -6.21 5.75
N ILE A 21 1.31 -5.20 4.90
CA ILE A 21 0.90 -5.22 3.50
C ILE A 21 1.65 -6.32 2.73
N ASP A 22 2.96 -6.47 2.92
CA ASP A 22 3.73 -7.54 2.28
C ASP A 22 3.27 -8.94 2.73
N GLY A 23 2.93 -9.11 4.01
CA GLY A 23 2.34 -10.33 4.54
C GLY A 23 1.03 -10.69 3.86
N TYR A 24 0.07 -9.76 3.78
CA TYR A 24 -1.20 -9.99 3.10
C TYR A 24 -1.03 -10.16 1.58
N ALA A 25 -0.11 -9.43 0.95
CA ALA A 25 0.20 -9.53 -0.47
C ALA A 25 0.81 -10.90 -0.82
N LYS A 26 1.69 -11.44 0.03
CA LYS A 26 2.22 -12.81 -0.07
C LYS A 26 1.10 -13.85 0.04
N SER A 27 0.12 -13.62 0.91
CA SER A 27 -1.06 -14.47 1.04
C SER A 27 -2.13 -14.25 -0.04
N ARG A 28 -1.88 -13.40 -1.04
CA ARG A 28 -2.83 -13.03 -2.12
C ARG A 28 -4.14 -12.42 -1.61
N ARG A 29 -4.14 -11.87 -0.39
CA ARG A 29 -5.31 -11.23 0.23
C ARG A 29 -5.34 -9.75 -0.09
N MET A 30 -5.49 -9.42 -1.37
CA MET A 30 -5.40 -8.05 -1.86
C MET A 30 -6.49 -7.13 -1.31
N ASP A 31 -7.69 -7.65 -1.01
CA ASP A 31 -8.78 -6.85 -0.41
C ASP A 31 -8.38 -6.31 0.97
N GLN A 32 -7.59 -7.08 1.73
CA GLN A 32 -7.06 -6.61 3.01
C GLN A 32 -5.97 -5.57 2.79
N CYS A 33 -5.07 -5.79 1.83
CA CYS A 33 -4.03 -4.80 1.50
C CYS A 33 -4.65 -3.45 1.09
N GLU A 34 -5.69 -3.45 0.27
CA GLU A 34 -6.44 -2.25 -0.15
C GLU A 34 -7.06 -1.53 1.04
N ARG A 35 -7.71 -2.25 1.96
CA ARG A 35 -8.28 -1.68 3.19
C ARG A 35 -7.22 -1.05 4.08
N TRP A 36 -6.08 -1.72 4.26
CA TRP A 36 -4.97 -1.20 5.05
C TRP A 36 -4.37 0.06 4.43
N LEU A 37 -4.17 0.07 3.11
CA LEU A 37 -3.67 1.23 2.38
C LEU A 37 -4.64 2.43 2.48
N ALA A 38 -5.94 2.20 2.29
CA ALA A 38 -6.97 3.22 2.42
C ALA A 38 -7.01 3.81 3.84
N ARG A 39 -6.92 2.96 4.87
CA ARG A 39 -6.91 3.41 6.27
C ARG A 39 -5.64 4.20 6.60
N LEU A 40 -4.49 3.80 6.06
CA LEU A 40 -3.23 4.56 6.15
C LEU A 40 -3.33 5.92 5.48
N SER A 41 -3.90 5.98 4.26
CA SER A 41 -4.06 7.26 3.54
C SER A 41 -4.98 8.25 4.25
N LEU A 42 -5.91 7.76 5.07
CA LEU A 42 -6.83 8.57 5.87
C LEU A 42 -6.29 8.91 7.27
N SER A 43 -5.15 8.33 7.67
CA SER A 43 -4.53 8.53 8.97
C SER A 43 -3.42 9.58 8.90
N ALA A 44 -3.05 10.16 10.06
CA ALA A 44 -1.86 11.01 10.20
C ALA A 44 -0.56 10.27 9.79
N SER A 45 -0.59 8.94 9.71
CA SER A 45 0.51 8.10 9.22
C SER A 45 0.52 7.90 7.70
N ALA A 46 -0.19 8.71 6.90
CA ALA A 46 -0.12 8.62 5.43
C ALA A 46 1.32 8.73 4.90
N ALA A 47 2.20 9.47 5.59
CA ALA A 47 3.64 9.55 5.29
C ALA A 47 4.41 8.23 5.47
N ALA A 48 3.79 7.22 6.10
CA ALA A 48 4.35 5.88 6.22
C ALA A 48 4.12 5.03 4.95
N ILE A 49 3.32 5.50 3.98
CA ILE A 49 3.20 4.85 2.67
C ILE A 49 4.43 5.23 1.84
N ASP A 50 5.29 4.26 1.60
CA ASP A 50 6.52 4.43 0.83
C ASP A 50 6.51 3.61 -0.47
N ALA A 51 7.58 3.75 -1.26
CA ALA A 51 7.76 2.98 -2.49
C ALA A 51 7.75 1.46 -2.23
N ALA A 52 8.22 1.00 -1.06
CA ALA A 52 8.19 -0.41 -0.70
C ALA A 52 6.75 -0.92 -0.52
N THR A 53 5.89 -0.13 0.12
CA THR A 53 4.46 -0.42 0.32
C THR A 53 3.72 -0.49 -1.01
N HIS A 54 3.93 0.47 -1.91
CA HIS A 54 3.37 0.42 -3.26
C HIS A 54 3.91 -0.77 -4.08
N GLY A 55 5.21 -1.07 -3.97
CA GLY A 55 5.81 -2.23 -4.61
C GLY A 55 5.23 -3.56 -4.11
N ALA A 56 4.93 -3.66 -2.82
CA ALA A 56 4.26 -4.82 -2.22
C ALA A 56 2.83 -5.00 -2.78
N MET A 57 2.07 -3.92 -2.95
CA MET A 57 0.74 -3.95 -3.57
C MET A 57 0.78 -4.51 -4.99
N VAL A 58 1.69 -3.99 -5.83
CA VAL A 58 1.85 -4.42 -7.22
C VAL A 58 2.25 -5.90 -7.29
N LYS A 59 3.24 -6.31 -6.49
CA LYS A 59 3.67 -7.72 -6.38
C LYS A 59 2.51 -8.61 -5.91
N GLY A 60 1.70 -8.12 -4.98
CA GLY A 60 0.51 -8.79 -4.47
C GLY A 60 -0.54 -9.05 -5.56
N TYR A 61 -0.91 -8.03 -6.36
CA TYR A 61 -1.87 -8.21 -7.45
C TYR A 61 -1.36 -9.18 -8.52
N VAL A 62 -0.07 -9.11 -8.86
CA VAL A 62 0.54 -10.06 -9.80
C VAL A 62 0.46 -11.49 -9.27
N ARG A 63 0.78 -11.71 -7.99
CA ARG A 63 0.67 -13.02 -7.31
C ARG A 63 -0.77 -13.51 -7.20
N ALA A 64 -1.73 -12.61 -7.02
CA ALA A 64 -3.16 -12.91 -7.01
C ALA A 64 -3.73 -13.17 -8.42
N ARG A 65 -2.90 -13.17 -9.48
CA ARG A 65 -3.30 -13.24 -10.90
C ARG A 65 -4.22 -12.09 -11.35
N GLN A 66 -4.31 -11.02 -10.57
CA GLN A 66 -5.11 -9.83 -10.86
C GLN A 66 -4.30 -8.81 -11.67
N ARG A 67 -3.75 -9.25 -12.82
CA ARG A 67 -2.85 -8.45 -13.66
C ARG A 67 -3.45 -7.10 -14.08
N ARG A 68 -4.74 -7.07 -14.45
CA ARG A 68 -5.45 -5.84 -14.80
C ARG A 68 -5.42 -4.81 -13.67
N LYS A 69 -5.69 -5.23 -12.43
CA LYS A 69 -5.63 -4.36 -11.26
C LYS A 69 -4.19 -3.91 -10.96
N ALA A 70 -3.20 -4.78 -11.14
CA ALA A 70 -1.80 -4.43 -10.96
C ALA A 70 -1.38 -3.26 -11.89
N VAL A 71 -1.75 -3.34 -13.18
CA VAL A 71 -1.46 -2.30 -14.17
C VAL A 71 -2.22 -1.02 -13.87
N ALA A 72 -3.53 -1.10 -13.61
CA ALA A 72 -4.34 0.07 -13.27
C ALA A 72 -3.82 0.79 -12.00
N TYR A 73 -3.34 0.02 -11.01
CA TYR A 73 -2.74 0.58 -9.81
C TYR A 73 -1.41 1.28 -10.12
N LEU A 74 -0.54 0.68 -10.94
CA LEU A 74 0.70 1.33 -11.38
C LEU A 74 0.45 2.61 -12.18
N GLU A 75 -0.53 2.61 -13.09
CA GLU A 75 -0.92 3.80 -13.84
C GLU A 75 -1.45 4.90 -12.92
N ALA A 76 -2.28 4.55 -11.93
CA ALA A 76 -2.76 5.50 -10.94
C ALA A 76 -1.61 6.09 -10.10
N LEU A 77 -0.62 5.27 -9.73
CA LEU A 77 0.57 5.75 -9.03
C LEU A 77 1.47 6.63 -9.90
N ALA A 78 1.61 6.31 -11.19
CA ALA A 78 2.36 7.12 -12.13
C ALA A 78 1.66 8.47 -12.38
N ALA A 79 0.33 8.49 -12.44
CA ALA A 79 -0.46 9.71 -12.53
C ALA A 79 -0.36 10.55 -11.26
N ALA A 80 -0.38 9.92 -10.07
CA ALA A 80 -0.23 10.60 -8.79
C ALA A 80 1.21 11.07 -8.51
N GLY A 81 2.21 10.33 -9.00
CA GLY A 81 3.63 10.66 -8.92
C GLY A 81 4.16 11.51 -10.08
N GLY A 82 3.30 11.81 -11.06
CA GLY A 82 3.59 12.57 -12.28
C GLY A 82 3.70 14.08 -12.07
N GLY A 83 4.33 14.50 -10.99
CA GLY A 83 4.87 15.85 -10.81
C GLY A 83 6.37 15.82 -11.00
N GLY A 84 6.84 15.64 -12.23
CA GLY A 84 8.28 15.66 -12.53
C GLY A 84 8.60 15.29 -13.97
N GLY A 85 8.53 16.27 -14.87
CA GLY A 85 9.22 16.23 -16.17
C GLY A 85 8.32 16.17 -17.40
N ALA A 86 7.46 17.17 -17.59
CA ALA A 86 7.17 17.67 -18.93
C ALA A 86 8.30 18.63 -19.33
N LEU A 87 8.88 18.38 -20.52
CA LEU A 87 9.76 19.25 -21.33
C LEU A 87 11.15 19.57 -20.77
#